data_AF-A0A4S4K5E3-F1
#
_entry.id   AF-A0A4S4K5E3-F1
#
_cell.length_a   1.000
_cell.length_b   1.000
_cell.length_c   1.000
_cell.angle_alpha   90.00
_cell.angle_beta   90.00
_cell.angle_gamma   90.00
#
_symmetry.space_group_name_H-M   'P 1'
#
loop_
_entity.id
_entity.type
_entity.pdbx_description
1 polymer ?
#
loop_
_entity_poly.entity_id
_entity_poly.type
_entity_poly.pdbx_seq_one_letter_code
_entity_poly.pdbx_strand_id
1 'polypeptide(L)'
;MEPSAEELGAGYKNILSRGHDIYDPGNTLQKLVFLWLAVPWLQAELDAYKEEFNSSKKCTDKNKVLPRGIPDLITAKPELHGTMDFKVDVSQDVFDAMETKFAPQDNPVFQLVPPLFHKMAEDYYAAIGCPTVTHATFWEV
;
A
#
# COMPACT_ATOMS: atom_id res chain seq x y z
N MET A 1 -20.75 3.77 7.70
CA MET A 1 -20.38 5.20 7.80
C MET A 1 -18.88 5.15 7.80
N GLU A 2 -18.30 5.13 6.62
CA GLU A 2 -16.90 4.72 6.39
C GLU A 2 -15.99 5.95 6.34
N PRO A 3 -14.74 5.81 6.84
CA PRO A 3 -13.90 6.96 7.07
C PRO A 3 -13.38 7.58 5.77
N SER A 4 -13.45 8.90 5.68
CA SER A 4 -12.90 9.73 4.61
C SER A 4 -11.37 9.59 4.51
N ALA A 5 -10.77 9.88 3.36
CA ALA A 5 -9.31 9.90 3.17
C ALA A 5 -8.56 10.80 4.17
N GLU A 6 -9.21 11.82 4.74
CA GLU A 6 -8.66 12.62 5.84
C GLU A 6 -8.60 11.84 7.17
N GLU A 7 -9.56 10.95 7.42
CA GLU A 7 -9.59 10.06 8.57
C GLU A 7 -8.57 8.92 8.45
N LEU A 8 -8.21 8.48 7.24
CA LEU A 8 -7.07 7.58 7.03
C LEU A 8 -5.76 8.27 7.43
N GLY A 9 -5.49 9.47 6.92
CA GLY A 9 -4.30 10.24 7.27
C GLY A 9 -4.20 10.62 8.75
N ALA A 10 -5.32 10.93 9.40
CA ALA A 10 -5.40 11.15 10.84
C ALA A 10 -5.29 9.83 11.63
N GLY A 11 -5.86 8.74 11.11
CA GLY A 11 -5.84 7.40 11.68
C GLY A 11 -4.43 6.86 11.83
N TYR A 12 -3.61 6.91 10.76
CA TYR A 12 -2.22 6.46 10.82
C TYR A 12 -1.39 7.28 11.82
N LYS A 13 -1.57 8.61 11.84
CA LYS A 13 -0.88 9.48 12.80
C LYS A 13 -1.26 9.12 14.24
N ASN A 14 -2.53 8.83 14.50
CA ASN A 14 -2.99 8.41 15.83
C ASN A 14 -2.40 7.05 16.23
N ILE A 15 -2.39 6.08 15.32
CA ILE A 15 -1.80 4.74 15.56
C ILE A 15 -0.31 4.87 15.86
N LEU A 16 0.44 5.59 15.02
CA LEU A 16 1.88 5.76 15.21
C LEU A 16 2.22 6.58 16.47
N SER A 17 1.37 7.54 16.84
CA SER A 17 1.55 8.32 18.08
C SER A 17 1.39 7.47 19.34
N ARG A 18 0.55 6.42 19.32
CA ARG A 18 0.39 5.47 20.45
C ARG A 18 1.70 4.73 20.78
N GLY A 19 2.56 4.54 19.79
CA GLY A 19 3.85 3.85 19.95
C GLY A 19 4.99 4.72 20.46
N HIS A 20 4.77 6.02 20.69
CA HIS A 20 5.86 6.94 21.08
C HIS A 20 6.56 6.52 22.39
N ASP A 21 5.81 5.91 23.31
CA ASP A 21 6.33 5.46 24.61
C ASP A 21 6.85 4.01 24.59
N ILE A 22 6.53 3.23 23.54
CA ILE A 22 6.81 1.79 23.44
C ILE A 22 7.99 1.52 22.51
N TYR A 23 8.14 2.36 21.47
CA TYR A 23 9.15 2.21 20.42
C TYR A 23 10.34 3.13 20.65
N ASP A 24 11.52 2.54 20.81
CA ASP A 24 12.81 3.23 20.85
C ASP A 24 13.49 3.16 19.45
N PRO A 25 13.62 4.30 18.74
CA PRO A 25 14.31 4.34 17.45
C PRO A 25 15.82 4.04 17.56
N GLY A 26 16.41 4.11 18.75
CA GLY A 26 17.80 3.72 19.00
C GLY A 26 18.01 2.21 19.01
N ASN A 27 16.95 1.43 19.25
CA ASN A 27 17.02 -0.02 19.29
C ASN A 27 16.85 -0.62 17.89
N THR A 28 17.93 -1.17 17.35
CA THR A 28 17.94 -1.78 16.01
C THR A 28 16.95 -2.94 15.89
N LEU A 29 16.74 -3.72 16.95
CA LEU A 29 15.82 -4.85 16.92
C LEU A 29 14.37 -4.36 16.78
N GLN A 30 13.96 -3.38 17.58
CA GLN A 30 12.61 -2.81 17.51
C GLN A 30 12.36 -2.16 16.15
N LYS A 31 13.37 -1.48 15.59
CA LYS A 31 13.30 -0.91 14.23
C LYS A 31 13.07 -1.98 13.16
N LEU A 32 13.77 -3.11 13.24
CA LEU A 32 13.61 -4.21 12.28
C LEU A 32 12.23 -4.88 12.40
N VAL A 33 11.76 -5.15 13.62
CA VAL A 33 10.39 -5.66 13.86
C VAL A 33 9.37 -4.69 13.29
N PHE A 34 9.51 -3.40 13.57
CA PHE A 34 8.61 -2.37 13.10
C PHE A 34 8.56 -2.30 11.57
N LEU A 35 9.69 -2.31 10.88
CA LEU A 35 9.72 -2.30 9.41
C LEU A 35 9.10 -3.57 8.81
N TRP A 36 9.37 -4.73 9.43
CA TRP A 36 8.81 -6.00 8.99
C TRP A 36 7.28 -6.06 9.14
N LEU A 37 6.72 -5.46 10.20
CA LEU A 37 5.28 -5.44 10.46
C LEU A 37 4.55 -4.30 9.73
N ALA A 38 5.12 -3.09 9.77
CA ALA A 38 4.47 -1.88 9.30
C ALA A 38 4.38 -1.77 7.78
N VAL A 39 5.42 -2.19 7.05
CA VAL A 39 5.44 -2.03 5.59
C VAL A 39 4.37 -2.89 4.91
N PRO A 40 4.26 -4.21 5.18
CA PRO A 40 3.21 -5.03 4.57
C PRO A 40 1.80 -4.59 5.00
N TRP A 41 1.63 -4.20 6.27
CA TRP A 41 0.35 -3.69 6.76
C TRP A 41 -0.06 -2.40 6.02
N LEU A 42 0.84 -1.43 5.92
CA LEU A 42 0.58 -0.18 5.21
C LEU A 42 0.31 -0.41 3.72
N GLN A 43 1.01 -1.34 3.08
CA GLN A 43 0.76 -1.72 1.70
C GLN A 43 -0.66 -2.29 1.53
N ALA A 44 -1.07 -3.22 2.40
CA ALA A 44 -2.41 -3.81 2.34
C ALA A 44 -3.53 -2.77 2.52
N GLU A 45 -3.35 -1.82 3.44
CA GLU A 45 -4.32 -0.73 3.63
C GLU A 45 -4.36 0.24 2.43
N LEU A 46 -3.22 0.55 1.82
CA LEU A 46 -3.15 1.37 0.61
C LEU A 46 -3.80 0.68 -0.58
N ASP A 47 -3.63 -0.63 -0.72
CA ASP A 47 -4.29 -1.44 -1.74
C ASP A 47 -5.81 -1.46 -1.52
N ALA A 48 -6.28 -1.64 -0.29
CA ALA A 48 -7.71 -1.55 0.04
C ALA A 48 -8.28 -0.16 -0.29
N TYR A 49 -7.57 0.91 0.08
CA TYR A 49 -7.96 2.27 -0.26
C TYR A 49 -7.99 2.51 -1.78
N LYS A 50 -7.02 1.98 -2.53
CA LYS A 50 -6.97 2.08 -3.99
C LYS A 50 -8.23 1.46 -4.61
N GLU A 51 -8.62 0.27 -4.18
CA GLU A 51 -9.81 -0.41 -4.67
C GLU A 51 -11.09 0.38 -4.34
N GLU A 52 -11.23 0.88 -3.12
CA GLU A 52 -12.38 1.72 -2.73
C GLU A 52 -12.42 3.04 -3.50
N PHE A 53 -11.27 3.68 -3.65
CA PHE A 53 -11.16 4.93 -4.37
C PHE A 53 -11.46 4.76 -5.86
N ASN A 54 -11.04 3.66 -6.49
CA ASN A 54 -11.28 3.44 -7.92
C ASN A 54 -12.69 2.88 -8.22
N SER A 55 -13.31 2.22 -7.26
CA SER A 55 -14.70 1.75 -7.34
C SER A 55 -15.73 2.84 -6.96
N SER A 56 -15.31 3.91 -6.28
CA SER A 56 -16.19 5.03 -5.91
C SER A 56 -16.44 6.01 -7.06
N LYS A 57 -17.69 6.48 -7.16
CA LYS A 57 -18.06 7.52 -8.12
C LYS A 57 -17.47 8.86 -7.69
N LYS A 58 -16.68 9.49 -8.56
CA LYS A 58 -16.10 10.81 -8.27
C LYS A 58 -17.16 11.90 -8.25
N CYS A 59 -17.02 12.83 -7.30
CA CYS A 59 -17.86 14.01 -7.22
C CYS A 59 -17.68 14.87 -8.48
N THR A 60 -18.78 15.49 -8.93
CA THR A 60 -18.80 16.22 -10.20
C THR A 60 -18.06 17.55 -10.05
N ASP A 61 -16.97 17.74 -10.80
CA ASP A 61 -16.29 19.02 -10.94
C ASP A 61 -16.66 19.66 -12.29
N LYS A 62 -17.19 20.88 -12.25
CA LYS A 62 -17.62 21.63 -13.45
C LYS A 62 -16.43 22.12 -14.29
N ASN A 63 -15.24 22.19 -13.71
CA ASN A 63 -14.03 22.65 -14.37
C ASN A 63 -13.22 21.52 -15.03
N LYS A 64 -13.66 20.26 -14.87
CA LYS A 64 -12.91 19.09 -15.33
C LYS A 64 -13.63 18.38 -16.49
N VAL A 65 -12.93 18.23 -17.61
CA VAL A 65 -13.43 17.57 -18.85
C VAL A 65 -13.25 16.04 -18.80
N LEU A 66 -13.03 15.45 -17.61
CA LEU A 66 -12.80 14.00 -17.50
C LEU A 66 -14.10 13.19 -17.68
N PRO A 67 -13.97 11.91 -18.08
CA PRO A 67 -15.11 11.00 -18.20
C PRO A 67 -15.89 10.88 -16.90
N ARG A 68 -17.22 10.86 -17.01
CA ARG A 68 -18.13 10.84 -15.85
C ARG A 68 -18.42 9.40 -15.46
N GLY A 69 -18.12 9.01 -14.23
CA GLY A 69 -18.40 7.65 -13.74
C GLY A 69 -17.43 7.15 -12.69
N ILE A 70 -17.52 5.84 -12.44
CA ILE A 70 -16.59 5.11 -11.59
C ILE A 70 -15.33 4.80 -12.43
N PRO A 71 -14.13 5.17 -11.95
CA PRO A 71 -12.88 4.93 -12.67
C PRO A 71 -12.70 3.51 -13.21
N ASP A 72 -13.04 2.48 -12.43
CA ASP A 72 -12.93 1.09 -12.89
C ASP A 72 -13.86 0.76 -14.05
N LEU A 73 -15.10 1.25 -14.02
CA LEU A 73 -16.06 1.05 -15.10
C LEU A 73 -15.67 1.82 -16.36
N ILE A 74 -15.13 3.03 -16.21
CA ILE A 74 -14.62 3.83 -17.32
C ILE A 74 -13.42 3.13 -17.95
N THR A 75 -12.53 2.57 -17.14
CA THR A 75 -11.33 1.86 -17.61
C THR A 75 -11.68 0.55 -18.31
N ALA A 76 -12.66 -0.19 -17.79
CA ALA A 76 -13.10 -1.46 -18.35
C ALA A 76 -13.96 -1.30 -19.61
N LYS A 77 -14.77 -0.24 -19.72
CA LYS A 77 -15.69 0.01 -20.84
C LYS A 77 -15.64 1.47 -21.31
N PRO A 78 -14.51 1.92 -21.87
CA PRO A 78 -14.32 3.31 -22.28
C PRO A 78 -15.30 3.76 -23.38
N GLU A 79 -15.80 2.82 -24.21
CA GLU A 79 -16.76 3.14 -25.27
C GLU A 79 -18.09 3.70 -24.77
N LEU A 80 -18.52 3.32 -23.56
CA LEU A 80 -19.79 3.78 -22.98
C LEU A 80 -19.72 5.21 -22.45
N HIS A 81 -18.52 5.77 -22.31
CA HIS A 81 -18.27 7.06 -21.68
C HIS A 81 -17.80 8.14 -22.66
N GLY A 82 -17.81 7.85 -23.98
CA GLY A 82 -17.46 8.82 -25.02
C GLY A 82 -16.04 9.37 -24.88
N THR A 83 -15.11 8.53 -24.42
CA THR A 83 -13.74 8.91 -24.10
C THR A 83 -12.83 8.83 -25.32
N MET A 84 -11.78 9.65 -25.34
CA MET A 84 -10.71 9.56 -26.34
C MET A 84 -9.55 8.78 -25.71
N ASP A 85 -8.96 7.87 -26.46
CA ASP A 85 -7.77 7.15 -26.02
C ASP A 85 -6.53 8.04 -26.20
N PHE A 86 -5.86 8.36 -25.09
CA PHE A 86 -4.60 9.10 -25.07
C PHE A 86 -3.43 8.22 -24.64
N LYS A 87 -3.62 6.89 -24.61
CA LYS A 87 -2.56 5.96 -24.24
C LYS A 87 -1.44 6.01 -25.28
N VAL A 88 -0.22 5.96 -24.77
CA VAL A 88 0.95 5.66 -25.57
C VAL A 88 1.18 4.17 -25.43
N ASP A 89 0.96 3.42 -26.50
CA ASP A 89 1.23 1.99 -26.52
C ASP A 89 2.75 1.77 -26.46
N VAL A 90 3.20 1.32 -25.28
CA VAL A 90 4.58 0.91 -25.06
C VAL A 90 4.58 -0.60 -24.91
N SER A 91 5.44 -1.30 -25.66
CA SER A 91 5.56 -2.76 -25.56
C SER A 91 5.96 -3.17 -24.13
N GLN A 92 5.36 -4.26 -23.63
CA GLN A 92 5.74 -4.86 -22.35
C GLN A 92 7.22 -5.23 -22.32
N ASP A 93 7.79 -5.65 -23.45
CA ASP A 93 9.22 -5.99 -23.56
C ASP A 93 10.14 -4.82 -23.15
N VAL A 94 9.70 -3.58 -23.39
CA VAL A 94 10.46 -2.38 -23.00
C VAL A 94 10.41 -2.19 -21.49
N PHE A 95 9.26 -2.43 -20.87
CA PHE A 95 9.14 -2.38 -19.41
C PHE A 95 9.97 -3.48 -18.76
N ASP A 96 9.89 -4.71 -19.23
CA ASP A 96 10.66 -5.85 -18.69
C ASP A 96 12.17 -5.62 -18.81
N ALA A 97 12.62 -5.07 -19.95
CA ALA A 97 14.02 -4.72 -20.16
C ALA A 97 14.48 -3.59 -19.22
N MET A 98 13.63 -2.59 -18.97
CA MET A 98 13.94 -1.47 -18.07
C MET A 98 13.89 -1.91 -16.60
N GLU A 99 12.93 -2.76 -16.22
CA GLU A 99 12.85 -3.34 -14.88
C GLU A 99 14.07 -4.20 -14.58
N THR A 100 14.47 -5.08 -15.51
CA THR A 100 15.71 -5.86 -15.36
C THR A 100 16.94 -4.96 -15.21
N LYS A 101 16.97 -3.82 -15.91
CA LYS A 101 18.11 -2.90 -15.91
C LYS A 101 18.18 -2.04 -14.63
N PHE A 102 17.05 -1.57 -14.13
CA PHE A 102 17.00 -0.57 -13.05
C PHE A 102 16.52 -1.14 -11.71
N ALA A 103 15.73 -2.20 -11.74
CA ALA A 103 15.06 -2.81 -10.59
C ALA A 103 15.17 -4.34 -10.64
N PRO A 104 16.39 -4.93 -10.67
CA PRO A 104 16.51 -6.38 -10.62
C PRO A 104 15.88 -6.91 -9.33
N GLN A 105 15.19 -8.05 -9.40
CA GLN A 105 14.46 -8.62 -8.26
C GLN A 105 15.34 -8.93 -7.05
N ASP A 106 16.63 -9.18 -7.28
CA ASP A 106 17.63 -9.43 -6.22
C ASP A 106 18.28 -8.15 -5.69
N ASN A 107 17.70 -6.97 -5.98
CA ASN A 107 18.24 -5.72 -5.48
C ASN A 107 18.04 -5.64 -3.94
N PRO A 108 19.09 -5.41 -3.15
CA PRO A 108 18.99 -5.28 -1.69
C PRO A 108 18.05 -4.15 -1.26
N VAL A 109 17.73 -3.18 -2.12
CA VAL A 109 16.73 -2.14 -1.86
C VAL A 109 15.33 -2.73 -1.62
N PHE A 110 15.01 -3.89 -2.19
CA PHE A 110 13.73 -4.57 -1.97
C PHE A 110 13.71 -5.41 -0.69
N GLN A 111 14.86 -5.59 -0.02
CA GLN A 111 14.93 -6.29 1.25
C GLN A 111 14.51 -5.36 2.39
N LEU A 112 13.29 -5.53 2.89
CA LEU A 112 12.75 -4.73 4.00
C LEU A 112 13.57 -4.88 5.29
N VAL A 113 14.02 -6.11 5.55
CA VAL A 113 14.84 -6.48 6.70
C VAL A 113 15.87 -7.53 6.26
N PRO A 114 16.98 -7.70 7.00
CA PRO A 114 17.96 -8.74 6.69
C PRO A 114 17.30 -10.14 6.59
N PRO A 115 17.67 -10.97 5.60
CA PRO A 115 17.01 -12.26 5.36
C PRO A 115 17.03 -13.21 6.56
N LEU A 116 18.09 -13.16 7.38
CA LEU A 116 18.18 -13.94 8.61
C LEU A 116 17.12 -13.52 9.64
N PHE A 117 16.93 -12.20 9.78
CA PHE A 117 15.93 -11.64 10.68
C PHE A 117 14.52 -11.95 10.20
N HIS A 118 14.27 -11.85 8.89
CA HIS A 118 12.98 -12.19 8.28
C HIS A 118 12.53 -13.61 8.65
N LYS A 119 13.40 -14.61 8.48
CA LYS A 119 13.09 -16.01 8.83
C LYS A 119 12.77 -16.18 10.31
N MET A 120 13.57 -15.56 11.19
CA MET A 120 13.32 -15.62 12.62
C MET A 120 11.98 -14.96 12.99
N ALA A 121 11.67 -13.81 12.39
CA ALA A 121 10.41 -13.11 12.61
C ALA A 121 9.22 -13.95 12.16
N GLU A 122 9.30 -14.59 10.98
CA GLU A 122 8.27 -15.51 10.49
C GLU A 122 8.05 -16.70 11.44
N ASP A 123 9.13 -17.33 11.92
CA ASP A 123 9.06 -18.46 12.85
C ASP A 123 8.35 -18.07 14.16
N TYR A 124 8.71 -16.92 14.74
CA TYR A 124 8.07 -16.41 15.96
C TYR A 124 6.63 -15.97 15.72
N TYR A 125 6.36 -15.32 14.58
CA TYR A 125 5.02 -14.90 14.20
C TYR A 125 4.08 -16.09 13.97
N ALA A 126 4.60 -17.17 13.39
CA ALA A 126 3.89 -18.44 13.26
C ALA A 126 3.64 -19.09 14.64
N ALA A 127 4.60 -19.01 15.56
CA ALA A 127 4.46 -19.55 16.91
C ALA A 127 3.37 -18.85 17.75
N ILE A 128 3.14 -17.54 17.53
CA ILE A 128 2.06 -16.79 18.19
C ILE A 128 0.71 -16.91 17.47
N GLY A 129 0.63 -17.70 16.40
CA GLY A 129 -0.62 -18.00 15.69
C GLY A 129 -1.01 -17.03 14.58
N CYS A 130 -0.05 -16.27 14.03
CA CYS A 130 -0.25 -15.34 12.91
C CYS A 130 -1.43 -14.36 13.12
N PRO A 131 -1.42 -13.54 14.19
CA PRO A 131 -2.52 -12.62 14.48
C PRO A 131 -2.72 -11.61 13.36
N THR A 132 -3.95 -11.37 12.91
CA THR A 132 -4.20 -10.36 11.87
C THR A 132 -3.82 -8.96 12.38
N VAL A 133 -2.89 -8.32 11.69
CA VAL A 133 -2.44 -6.96 11.98
C VAL A 133 -3.49 -5.98 11.45
N THR A 134 -4.09 -5.23 12.37
CA THR A 134 -5.08 -4.19 12.08
C THR A 134 -4.67 -2.91 12.80
N HIS A 135 -5.35 -1.80 12.50
CA HIS A 135 -5.16 -0.52 13.20
C HIS A 135 -5.21 -0.62 14.73
N ALA A 136 -6.00 -1.56 15.28
CA ALA A 136 -6.16 -1.74 16.72
C ALA A 136 -5.06 -2.63 17.32
N THR A 137 -4.68 -3.68 16.59
CA THR A 137 -3.79 -4.76 17.07
C THR A 137 -2.31 -4.53 16.73
N PHE A 138 -1.98 -3.51 15.92
CA PHE A 138 -0.61 -3.26 15.44
C PHE A 138 0.47 -3.23 16.55
N TRP A 139 0.17 -2.61 17.70
CA TRP A 139 1.11 -2.52 18.84
C TRP A 139 1.00 -3.69 19.83
N GLU A 140 0.11 -4.64 19.60
CA GLU A 140 -0.18 -5.76 20.52
C GLU A 140 0.42 -7.08 20.01
N VAL A 141 1.00 -7.07 18.82
CA VAL A 141 1.73 -8.19 18.18
C VAL A 141 3.17 -8.28 18.68
#